data_AF-A0A166NYJ8-F1
#
_entry.id   AF-A0A166NYJ8-F1
#
_cell.length_a   1.000
_cell.length_b   1.000
_cell.length_c   1.000
_cell.angle_alpha   90.00
_cell.angle_beta   90.00
_cell.angle_gamma   90.00
#
_symmetry.space_group_name_H-M   'P 1'
#
loop_
_entity.id
_entity.type
_entity.pdbx_description
1 polymer ?
#
loop_
_entity_poly.entity_id
_entity_poly.type
_entity_poly.pdbx_seq_one_letter_code
_entity_poly.pdbx_strand_id
1 'polypeptide(L)'
;MSPVLASNRAGNLVRALITIAILVLIMRTAYLLWVFHTPAWTSRPTDIHYCGGWYERTESPDVTGAEARKIAGGRLEQVMRSPVLRPIAAYRPGKACPRHIFAKVGSDTYVTYEITDD
;
A
#
# COMPACT_ATOMS: atom_id res chain seq x y z
N MET A 1 3.33 -5.13 -56.66
CA MET A 1 3.06 -5.54 -55.25
C MET A 1 1.55 -5.56 -55.06
N SER A 2 0.96 -6.61 -54.48
CA SER A 2 -0.50 -6.75 -54.43
C SER A 2 -1.14 -5.91 -53.30
N PRO A 3 -2.27 -5.20 -53.53
CA PRO A 3 -2.78 -4.20 -52.57
C PRO A 3 -3.32 -4.78 -51.26
N VAL A 4 -3.66 -6.06 -51.24
CA VAL A 4 -4.38 -6.75 -50.14
C VAL A 4 -3.58 -6.75 -48.82
N LEU A 5 -2.24 -6.61 -48.89
CA LEU A 5 -1.36 -6.61 -47.72
C LEU A 5 -1.22 -5.25 -47.01
N ALA A 6 -1.77 -4.15 -47.56
CA ALA A 6 -1.64 -2.82 -46.97
C ALA A 6 -2.64 -2.58 -45.82
N SER A 7 -3.91 -2.95 -46.00
CA SER A 7 -4.99 -2.74 -45.03
C SER A 7 -4.69 -3.36 -43.65
N ASN A 8 -4.10 -4.56 -43.65
CA ASN A 8 -3.83 -5.31 -42.43
C ASN A 8 -2.65 -4.77 -41.60
N ARG A 9 -1.81 -3.87 -42.17
CA ARG A 9 -0.66 -3.30 -41.44
C ARG A 9 -1.07 -2.34 -40.33
N ALA A 10 -2.07 -1.50 -40.59
CA ALA A 10 -2.58 -0.56 -39.59
C ALA A 10 -3.25 -1.28 -38.42
N GLY A 11 -4.07 -2.30 -38.71
CA GLY A 11 -4.69 -3.15 -37.67
C GLY A 11 -3.65 -3.90 -36.82
N ASN A 12 -2.62 -4.47 -37.47
CA ASN A 12 -1.52 -5.12 -36.75
C ASN A 12 -0.69 -4.15 -35.91
N LEU A 13 -0.45 -2.92 -36.38
CA LEU A 13 0.24 -1.88 -35.62
C LEU A 13 -0.55 -1.49 -34.37
N VAL A 14 -1.85 -1.21 -34.50
CA VAL A 14 -2.74 -0.87 -33.38
C VAL A 14 -2.81 -2.03 -32.38
N ARG A 15 -2.95 -3.27 -32.86
CA ARG A 15 -2.95 -4.46 -32.00
C ARG A 15 -1.63 -4.62 -31.23
N ALA A 16 -0.49 -4.42 -31.90
CA ALA A 16 0.82 -4.45 -31.25
C ALA A 16 0.97 -3.36 -30.17
N LEU A 17 0.54 -2.12 -30.47
CA LEU A 17 0.56 -1.02 -29.50
C LEU A 17 -0.32 -1.30 -28.27
N ILE A 18 -1.53 -1.86 -28.46
CA ILE A 18 -2.40 -2.29 -27.37
C ILE A 18 -1.73 -3.40 -26.54
N THR A 19 -1.15 -4.41 -27.20
CA THR A 19 -0.44 -5.51 -26.51
C THR A 19 0.75 -5.00 -25.71
N ILE A 20 1.56 -4.08 -26.25
CA ILE A 20 2.67 -3.43 -25.54
C ILE A 20 2.16 -2.59 -24.38
N ALA A 21 1.10 -1.80 -24.54
CA ALA A 21 0.52 -1.00 -23.47
C ALA A 21 0.02 -1.87 -22.30
N ILE A 22 -0.66 -2.99 -22.60
CA ILE A 22 -1.09 -3.97 -21.60
C ILE A 22 0.14 -4.60 -20.91
N LEU A 23 1.16 -5.02 -21.65
CA LEU A 23 2.41 -5.56 -21.10
C LEU A 23 3.12 -4.55 -20.18
N VAL A 24 3.21 -3.29 -20.57
CA VAL A 24 3.80 -2.21 -19.77
C VAL A 24 2.98 -1.96 -18.50
N LEU A 25 1.64 -1.98 -18.57
CA LEU A 25 0.78 -1.85 -17.39
C LEU A 25 0.91 -3.03 -16.44
N ILE A 26 0.99 -4.26 -16.96
CA ILE A 26 1.22 -5.48 -16.15
C ILE A 26 2.62 -5.43 -15.53
N MET A 27 3.67 -5.17 -16.30
CA MET A 27 5.05 -5.07 -15.81
C MET A 27 5.23 -3.93 -14.81
N ARG A 28 4.59 -2.78 -15.03
CA ARG A 28 4.53 -1.68 -14.05
C ARG A 28 3.82 -2.14 -12.78
N THR A 29 2.71 -2.87 -12.87
CA THR A 29 1.98 -3.37 -11.70
C THR A 29 2.79 -4.42 -10.94
N ALA A 30 3.45 -5.35 -11.64
CA ALA A 30 4.35 -6.34 -11.05
C ALA A 30 5.58 -5.69 -10.42
N TYR A 31 6.21 -4.71 -11.08
CA TYR A 31 7.30 -3.91 -10.54
C TYR A 31 6.86 -3.11 -9.31
N LEU A 32 5.67 -2.50 -9.32
CA LEU A 32 5.12 -1.84 -8.14
C LEU A 32 4.82 -2.84 -7.02
N LEU A 33 4.30 -4.03 -7.30
CA LEU A 33 4.10 -5.09 -6.28
C LEU A 33 5.42 -5.68 -5.76
N TRP A 34 6.51 -5.58 -6.53
CA TRP A 34 7.85 -6.00 -6.15
C TRP A 34 8.62 -4.94 -5.38
N VAL A 35 8.60 -3.66 -5.82
CA VAL A 35 9.19 -2.54 -5.09
C VAL A 35 8.39 -2.22 -3.83
N PHE A 36 7.06 -2.30 -3.92
CA PHE A 36 6.16 -2.39 -2.77
C PHE A 36 5.96 -3.85 -2.30
N HIS A 37 7.04 -4.66 -2.33
CA HIS A 37 7.37 -5.48 -1.15
C HIS A 37 7.81 -4.57 0.03
N THR A 38 7.06 -3.50 0.30
CA THR A 38 6.67 -3.19 1.67
C THR A 38 5.96 -4.47 2.10
N PRO A 39 6.60 -5.32 2.93
CA PRO A 39 6.07 -6.65 3.15
C PRO A 39 4.70 -6.44 3.80
N ALA A 40 3.63 -6.95 3.18
CA ALA A 40 2.26 -6.51 3.49
C ALA A 40 2.05 -6.48 5.01
N TRP A 41 1.57 -5.37 5.57
CA TRP A 41 1.88 -4.92 6.96
C TRP A 41 1.63 -5.97 8.06
N THR A 42 0.82 -6.99 7.78
CA THR A 42 0.81 -8.34 8.39
C THR A 42 2.19 -8.97 8.69
N SER A 43 3.23 -8.60 7.97
CA SER A 43 4.63 -9.05 8.11
C SER A 43 5.39 -8.37 9.24
N ARG A 44 4.82 -7.29 9.81
CA ARG A 44 5.40 -6.49 10.88
C ARG A 44 6.75 -5.86 10.45
N PRO A 45 6.80 -4.98 9.44
CA PRO A 45 8.03 -4.24 9.14
C PRO A 45 8.56 -3.52 10.39
N THR A 46 9.87 -3.27 10.46
CA THR A 46 10.47 -2.52 11.57
C THR A 46 10.08 -1.04 11.51
N ASP A 47 9.92 -0.52 10.30
CA ASP A 47 9.71 0.88 9.99
C ASP A 47 8.60 1.07 8.94
N ILE A 48 7.87 2.18 9.01
CA ILE A 48 6.84 2.56 8.03
C ILE A 48 6.90 4.05 7.73
N HIS A 49 6.61 4.43 6.48
CA HIS A 49 6.55 5.84 6.07
C HIS A 49 5.10 6.35 5.95
N TYR A 50 4.72 7.29 6.82
CA TYR A 50 3.36 7.85 6.91
C TYR A 50 3.39 9.35 7.19
N CYS A 51 2.39 10.10 6.71
CA CYS A 51 2.29 11.56 6.90
C CYS A 51 3.52 12.41 6.49
N GLY A 52 4.49 11.84 5.76
CA GLY A 52 5.74 12.52 5.37
C GLY A 52 6.92 12.31 6.33
N GLY A 53 6.76 11.44 7.34
CA GLY A 53 7.84 11.03 8.25
C GLY A 53 7.88 9.50 8.44
N TRP A 54 8.91 9.03 9.13
CA TRP A 54 9.07 7.63 9.51
C TRP A 54 8.44 7.35 10.88
N TYR A 55 8.00 6.11 11.06
CA TYR A 55 7.50 5.59 12.32
C TYR A 55 8.15 4.22 12.54
N GLU A 56 8.71 4.01 13.72
CA GLU A 56 9.34 2.76 14.12
C GLU A 56 8.35 1.88 14.89
N ARG A 57 8.43 0.57 14.68
CA ARG A 57 7.63 -0.44 15.36
C ARG A 57 8.08 -0.56 16.80
N THR A 58 7.21 -0.16 17.73
CA THR A 58 7.45 -0.30 19.16
C THR A 58 7.66 -1.77 19.55
N GLU A 59 8.57 -2.06 20.48
CA GLU A 59 8.78 -3.42 21.02
C GLU A 59 7.62 -3.95 21.88
N SER A 60 6.60 -3.13 22.16
CA SER A 60 5.41 -3.54 22.91
C SER A 60 4.67 -4.68 22.21
N PRO A 61 4.06 -5.62 22.96
CA PRO A 61 3.25 -6.69 22.39
C PRO A 61 2.08 -6.16 21.55
N ASP A 62 1.59 -6.99 20.63
CA ASP A 62 0.43 -6.66 19.80
C ASP A 62 -0.78 -6.28 20.67
N VAL A 63 -1.42 -5.16 20.34
CA VAL A 63 -2.56 -4.64 21.07
C VAL A 63 -3.89 -5.06 20.42
N THR A 64 -4.93 -5.22 21.23
CA THR A 64 -6.30 -5.42 20.75
C THR A 64 -6.85 -4.15 20.10
N GLY A 65 -7.92 -4.27 19.31
CA GLY A 65 -8.59 -3.10 18.76
C GLY A 65 -9.22 -2.21 19.82
N ALA A 66 -9.49 -2.72 21.03
CA ALA A 66 -9.95 -1.93 22.17
C ALA A 66 -8.81 -1.08 22.77
N GLU A 67 -7.62 -1.66 22.95
CA GLU A 67 -6.43 -0.97 23.44
C GLU A 67 -5.93 0.08 22.44
N ALA A 68 -5.84 -0.26 21.15
CA ALA A 68 -5.50 0.69 20.09
C ALA A 68 -6.44 1.92 20.08
N ARG A 69 -7.76 1.72 20.27
CA ARG A 69 -8.73 2.82 20.43
C ARG A 69 -8.48 3.67 21.69
N LYS A 70 -8.07 3.04 22.79
CA LYS A 70 -7.74 3.73 24.05
C LYS A 70 -6.48 4.60 23.89
N ILE A 71 -5.43 4.08 23.25
CA ILE A 71 -4.17 4.82 22.99
C ILE A 71 -4.42 5.94 21.98
N ALA A 72 -5.20 5.68 20.91
CA ALA A 72 -5.57 6.70 19.92
C ALA A 72 -6.55 7.78 20.44
N GLY A 73 -7.09 7.64 21.66
CA GLY A 73 -8.08 8.56 22.23
C GLY A 73 -9.40 8.63 21.45
N GLY A 74 -9.75 7.60 20.66
CA GLY A 74 -10.90 7.70 19.76
C GLY A 74 -11.14 6.48 18.87
N ARG A 75 -11.99 6.66 17.85
CA ARG A 75 -12.22 5.65 16.81
C ARG A 75 -11.00 5.52 15.91
N LEU A 76 -10.69 4.31 15.48
CA LEU A 76 -9.67 4.04 14.46
C LEU A 76 -10.33 4.10 13.08
N GLU A 77 -9.67 4.72 12.11
CA GLU A 77 -10.08 4.74 10.70
C GLU A 77 -9.08 3.92 9.90
N GLN A 78 -9.57 3.06 8.99
CA GLN A 78 -8.72 2.16 8.21
C GLN A 78 -8.35 2.80 6.86
N VAL A 79 -7.08 3.16 6.71
CA VAL A 79 -6.55 3.68 5.44
C VAL A 79 -6.13 2.52 4.53
N MET A 80 -6.54 2.56 3.26
CA MET A 80 -6.03 1.69 2.19
C MET A 80 -4.93 2.40 1.40
N ARG A 81 -3.80 1.73 1.14
CA ARG A 81 -2.77 2.19 0.19
C ARG A 81 -2.55 1.21 -0.95
N SER A 82 -2.84 1.67 -2.17
CA SER A 82 -2.42 1.01 -3.43
C SER A 82 -0.88 0.93 -3.48
N PRO A 83 -0.26 -0.16 -4.01
CA PRO A 83 -0.87 -1.26 -4.77
C PRO A 83 -1.37 -2.45 -3.92
N VAL A 84 -1.18 -2.41 -2.61
CA VAL A 84 -1.49 -3.56 -1.73
C VAL A 84 -2.97 -3.52 -1.36
N LEU A 85 -3.76 -4.45 -1.90
CA LEU A 85 -5.21 -4.58 -1.63
C LEU A 85 -5.57 -4.94 -0.16
N ARG A 86 -4.61 -4.99 0.75
CA ARG A 86 -4.80 -5.18 2.19
C ARG A 86 -4.55 -3.84 2.90
N PRO A 87 -5.59 -3.16 3.42
CA PRO A 87 -5.52 -1.75 3.75
C PRO A 87 -4.21 -1.23 4.41
N ILE A 88 -3.77 -1.71 5.57
CA ILE A 88 -4.34 -1.28 6.86
C ILE A 88 -3.31 -0.47 7.65
N ALA A 89 -3.59 0.83 7.82
CA ALA A 89 -3.20 1.61 8.98
C ALA A 89 -4.49 2.08 9.66
N ALA A 90 -4.59 1.86 10.97
CA ALA A 90 -5.76 2.16 11.78
C ALA A 90 -5.47 3.39 12.65
N TYR A 91 -5.81 4.58 12.15
CA TYR A 91 -5.62 5.86 12.83
C TYR A 91 -6.63 6.88 12.30
N ARG A 92 -7.18 7.74 13.16
CA ARG A 92 -8.07 8.82 12.73
C ARG A 92 -7.25 10.06 12.36
N PRO A 93 -7.19 10.48 11.09
CA PRO A 93 -6.55 11.74 10.71
C PRO A 93 -7.21 12.92 11.43
N GLY A 94 -6.47 13.52 12.36
CA GLY A 94 -6.66 14.92 12.73
C GLY A 94 -6.11 15.83 11.63
N LYS A 95 -6.04 17.14 11.90
CA LYS A 95 -5.32 18.09 11.02
C LYS A 95 -3.79 17.92 11.08
N ALA A 96 -3.28 17.07 11.97
CA ALA A 96 -1.86 16.83 12.22
C ALA A 96 -1.54 15.33 12.14
N CYS A 97 -0.27 15.00 11.95
CA CYS A 97 0.22 13.63 11.92
C CYS A 97 0.03 12.92 13.28
N PRO A 98 -0.23 11.61 13.29
CA PRO A 98 -0.27 10.82 14.52
C PRO A 98 1.07 10.85 15.25
N ARG A 99 1.04 10.69 16.58
CA ARG A 99 2.20 10.14 17.31
C ARG A 99 2.29 8.62 17.15
N HIS A 100 1.14 7.92 17.20
CA HIS A 100 1.07 6.46 17.08
C HIS A 100 0.19 6.01 15.91
N ILE A 101 0.64 4.97 15.22
CA ILE A 101 -0.09 4.28 14.13
C ILE A 101 -0.28 2.82 14.52
N PHE A 102 -1.49 2.29 14.30
CA PHE A 102 -1.82 0.89 14.60
C PHE A 102 -2.03 0.10 13.31
N ALA A 103 -1.17 -0.85 12.99
CA ALA A 103 -1.31 -1.71 11.82
C ALA A 103 -2.00 -3.02 12.20
N LYS A 104 -3.21 -3.33 11.70
CA LYS A 104 -3.77 -4.67 12.00
C LYS A 104 -3.08 -5.77 11.22
N VAL A 105 -2.68 -6.77 11.98
CA VAL A 105 -2.03 -8.00 11.53
C VAL A 105 -2.96 -9.21 11.68
N GLY A 106 -4.03 -9.09 12.47
CA GLY A 106 -5.08 -10.09 12.67
C GLY A 106 -6.49 -9.53 12.57
N SER A 107 -7.49 -10.30 13.02
CA SER A 107 -8.90 -9.90 13.03
C SER A 107 -9.17 -8.73 13.99
N ASP A 108 -8.60 -8.77 15.19
CA ASP A 108 -8.62 -7.68 16.18
C ASP A 108 -7.23 -7.38 16.79
N THR A 109 -6.17 -7.76 16.08
CA THR A 109 -4.77 -7.67 16.56
C THR A 109 -4.01 -6.61 15.77
N TYR A 110 -3.37 -5.67 16.47
CA TYR A 110 -2.68 -4.51 15.90
C TYR A 110 -1.25 -4.39 16.42
N VAL A 111 -0.31 -4.09 15.53
CA VAL A 111 1.06 -3.71 15.86
C VAL A 111 1.12 -2.19 15.97
N THR A 112 1.76 -1.68 17.02
CA THR A 112 1.94 -0.24 17.25
C THR A 112 3.24 0.25 16.61
N TYR A 113 3.19 1.44 16.04
CA TYR A 113 4.34 2.19 15.54
C TYR A 113 4.28 3.60 16.14
N GLU A 114 5.42 4.18 16.46
CA GLU A 114 5.56 5.53 16.99
C GLU A 114 6.44 6.37 16.07
N ILE A 115 6.12 7.67 15.94
CA ILE A 115 6.88 8.58 15.09
C ILE A 115 8.35 8.65 15.55
N THR A 116 9.29 8.62 14.60
CA THR A 116 10.70 8.91 14.87
C THR A 116 10.89 10.43 14.80
N ASP A 117 11.38 11.05 15.88
CA ASP A 117 11.55 12.52 16.03
C ASP A 117 12.76 13.09 15.23
N ASP A 118 13.05 12.55 14.04
CA ASP A 118 14.11 12.99 13.09
C ASP A 118 13.65 14.18 12.20
#